data_AF-A0A345UC18-F1
#
_entry.id   AF-A0A345UC18-F1
#
_cell.length_a   1.000
_cell.length_b   1.000
_cell.length_c   1.000
_cell.angle_alpha   90.00
_cell.angle_beta   90.00
_cell.angle_gamma   90.00
#
_symmetry.space_group_name_H-M   'P 1'
#
loop_
_entity.id
_entity.type
_entity.pdbx_description
1 polymer ?
#
loop_
_entity_poly.entity_id
_entity_poly.type
_entity_poly.pdbx_seq_one_letter_code
_entity_poly.pdbx_strand_id
1 'polypeptide(L)'
;MKDYVIINVASPQRILSWTERSLPSGELVGMVTNSIWKISVWLADFFVREFLVLQKNKQCFCGKYKNSPRKKFSGSVINICSNCKVEIIDSSIRNYRMGFVELAVPILHLWYLKSTPCYLAIILGKKVKQTKNICCGDVYLKVKKVGLGYHIFTGGEAIFYKLLKINLEKFCAFFIEGFIENHFEKYLRLRTKFLNRLKLATYFLQTCTDPSWMIIRFLPILPPNMRPIVKLDDGTNIITDLNFLYIDIVRNNNKLRKYLVPEEYLFNRKSIFCSNKVDALINNDKFIENQMDPNNMRYIQYKKLKSLTESLKGKKGRFRENLLGKTVDYSGRSVIVVEPKLLLNQCGLPQDMLELFHPFIVKILMRLKVALTIRQAKNEMNKKSKFINKLLTKIVSNLYYILLNRAPTLHRLGIQAFQPTIIFEKAIQLHPLVCSAFNADFDGDQMGVHIPLSLKARAESRSLLISINNCTSPASGLPSILPSQDMVLGCYYVTLENCSLDYILTNFKVYTNIQKVKNDYEKGSFPIHAFIWLNCQDLFKSIKNITIKLKKKKHSMKKLLFFRTTMGRILFDDMVKEFL
;
A
#
# COMPACT_ATOMS: atom_id res chain seq x y z
N MET A 1 8.28 -17.04 9.30
CA MET A 1 7.05 -16.33 8.88
C MET A 1 5.96 -17.39 8.75
N LYS A 2 4.68 -17.05 8.91
CA LYS A 2 3.63 -18.01 8.56
C LYS A 2 3.53 -18.02 7.04
N ASP A 3 3.58 -19.20 6.42
CA ASP A 3 3.56 -19.34 4.95
C ASP A 3 2.17 -19.05 4.37
N TYR A 4 1.13 -19.07 5.21
CA TYR A 4 -0.25 -18.83 4.83
C TYR A 4 -1.01 -18.01 5.89
N VAL A 5 -2.03 -17.27 5.43
CA VAL A 5 -2.97 -16.52 6.26
C VAL A 5 -4.37 -17.11 6.02
N ILE A 6 -5.00 -17.61 7.09
CA ILE A 6 -6.37 -18.16 7.03
C ILE A 6 -7.34 -17.13 7.62
N ILE A 7 -8.45 -16.91 6.93
CA ILE A 7 -9.58 -16.11 7.40
C ILE A 7 -10.76 -17.06 7.62
N ASN A 8 -11.42 -16.93 8.77
CA ASN A 8 -12.60 -17.75 9.10
C ASN A 8 -13.62 -16.94 9.90
N VAL A 9 -14.86 -17.43 9.99
CA VAL A 9 -15.92 -16.82 10.81
C VAL A 9 -15.53 -16.89 12.29
N ALA A 10 -15.68 -15.79 13.02
CA ALA A 10 -15.33 -15.73 14.43
C ALA A 10 -16.47 -16.33 15.29
N SER A 11 -16.20 -17.41 16.02
CA SER A 11 -17.17 -17.92 17.00
C SER A 11 -17.28 -16.98 18.20
N PRO A 12 -18.43 -16.97 18.91
CA PRO A 12 -18.60 -16.18 20.13
C PRO A 12 -17.51 -16.45 21.18
N GLN A 13 -17.16 -17.72 21.38
CA GLN A 13 -16.07 -18.14 22.28
C GLN A 13 -14.71 -17.60 21.82
N ARG A 14 -14.45 -17.58 20.51
CA ARG A 14 -13.20 -17.04 19.97
C ARG A 14 -13.12 -15.53 20.17
N ILE A 15 -14.24 -14.80 20.04
CA ILE A 15 -14.30 -13.37 20.36
C ILE A 15 -13.96 -13.15 21.84
N LEU A 16 -14.57 -13.91 22.75
CA LEU A 16 -14.26 -13.86 24.18
C LEU A 16 -12.78 -14.16 24.45
N SER A 17 -12.19 -15.17 23.81
CA SER A 17 -10.76 -15.50 23.97
C SER A 17 -9.81 -14.36 23.58
N TRP A 18 -10.24 -13.46 22.68
CA TRP A 18 -9.45 -12.30 22.28
C TRP A 18 -9.58 -11.13 23.26
N THR A 19 -10.68 -11.07 24.00
CA THR A 19 -11.08 -9.87 24.72
C THR A 19 -11.08 -10.05 26.24
N GLU A 20 -11.45 -11.21 26.74
CA GLU A 20 -11.45 -11.57 28.15
C GLU A 20 -10.04 -11.83 28.65
N ARG A 21 -9.79 -11.44 29.91
CA ARG A 21 -8.55 -11.72 30.62
C ARG A 21 -8.85 -11.98 32.08
N SER A 22 -8.20 -13.00 32.63
CA SER A 22 -8.17 -13.24 34.07
C SER A 22 -7.11 -12.36 34.72
N LEU A 23 -7.51 -11.55 35.69
CA LEU A 23 -6.58 -10.95 36.64
C LEU A 23 -5.99 -12.05 37.55
N PRO A 24 -4.83 -11.83 38.20
CA PRO A 24 -4.30 -12.74 39.23
C PRO A 24 -5.23 -12.96 40.41
N SER A 25 -6.24 -12.09 40.59
CA SER A 25 -7.32 -12.25 41.55
C SER A 25 -8.41 -13.23 41.11
N GLY A 26 -8.35 -13.76 39.89
CA GLY A 26 -9.39 -14.63 39.29
C GLY A 26 -10.55 -13.88 38.63
N GLU A 27 -10.61 -12.54 38.72
CA GLU A 27 -11.65 -11.74 38.07
C GLU A 27 -11.44 -11.67 36.54
N LEU A 28 -12.50 -11.94 35.77
CA LEU A 28 -12.51 -11.76 34.32
C LEU A 28 -12.80 -10.30 33.95
N VAL A 29 -11.92 -9.69 33.16
CA VAL A 29 -12.04 -8.31 32.68
C VAL A 29 -12.02 -8.26 31.15
N GLY A 30 -12.71 -7.29 30.56
CA GLY A 30 -12.78 -7.08 29.10
C GLY A 30 -14.14 -6.61 28.61
N MET A 31 -15.17 -6.76 29.44
CA MET A 31 -16.52 -6.30 29.16
C MET A 31 -16.66 -4.79 29.41
N VAL A 32 -17.19 -4.08 28.42
CA VAL A 32 -17.53 -2.66 28.48
C VAL A 32 -18.99 -2.51 28.90
N THR A 33 -19.24 -1.98 30.09
CA THR A 33 -20.59 -1.84 30.67
C THR A 33 -21.03 -0.40 30.83
N ASN A 34 -20.12 0.55 31.04
CA ASN A 34 -20.51 1.90 31.39
C ASN A 34 -20.57 2.84 30.18
N SER A 35 -21.75 3.43 29.96
CA SER A 35 -21.94 4.59 29.08
C SER A 35 -21.98 5.88 29.91
N ILE A 36 -20.87 6.27 30.56
CA ILE A 36 -20.88 7.50 31.37
C ILE A 36 -20.61 8.73 30.49
N TRP A 37 -21.55 9.66 30.57
CA TRP A 37 -21.81 10.81 29.70
C TRP A 37 -21.31 12.16 30.23
N LYS A 38 -20.37 12.20 31.18
CA LYS A 38 -19.79 13.50 31.52
C LYS A 38 -18.83 13.90 30.40
N ILE A 39 -19.33 14.76 29.49
CA ILE A 39 -18.56 15.50 28.46
C ILE A 39 -17.68 16.54 29.17
N SER A 40 -16.87 16.06 30.10
CA SER A 40 -15.73 16.75 30.64
C SER A 40 -14.49 15.95 30.25
N VAL A 41 -13.35 16.61 30.34
CA VAL A 41 -11.93 16.29 30.02
C VAL A 41 -11.47 14.80 30.14
N TRP A 42 -12.29 13.90 30.70
CA TRP A 42 -12.07 12.51 31.08
C TRP A 42 -12.56 11.43 30.06
N LEU A 43 -13.03 11.81 28.87
CA LEU A 43 -13.50 10.83 27.85
C LEU A 43 -12.37 9.97 27.25
N ALA A 44 -11.16 10.52 27.13
CA ALA A 44 -9.98 9.75 26.75
C ALA A 44 -9.54 8.75 27.84
N ASP A 45 -9.96 8.98 29.07
CA ASP A 45 -9.52 8.26 30.27
C ASP A 45 -10.47 7.09 30.61
N PHE A 46 -11.74 7.18 30.22
CA PHE A 46 -12.79 6.23 30.64
C PHE A 46 -12.77 4.91 29.86
N PHE A 47 -12.66 4.97 28.52
CA PHE A 47 -12.42 3.76 27.71
C PHE A 47 -11.09 3.08 28.08
N VAL A 48 -10.12 3.83 28.60
CA VAL A 48 -8.82 3.29 29.00
C VAL A 48 -8.90 2.55 30.35
N ARG A 49 -9.84 2.96 31.22
CA ARG A 49 -10.09 2.34 32.53
C ARG A 49 -10.75 0.96 32.40
N GLU A 50 -11.72 0.80 31.50
CA GLU A 50 -12.39 -0.50 31.25
C GLU A 50 -11.52 -1.48 30.44
N PHE A 51 -10.64 -0.98 29.58
CA PHE A 51 -9.69 -1.84 28.83
C PHE A 51 -8.40 -2.14 29.63
N LEU A 52 -8.27 -1.55 30.83
CA LEU A 52 -7.10 -1.65 31.71
C LEU A 52 -5.78 -1.39 30.96
N VAL A 53 -5.66 -0.27 30.24
CA VAL A 53 -4.44 0.04 29.47
C VAL A 53 -3.76 1.31 29.97
N LEU A 54 -2.45 1.40 29.82
CA LEU A 54 -1.64 2.52 30.30
C LEU A 54 -1.67 3.71 29.35
N GLN A 55 -1.71 4.94 29.90
CA GLN A 55 -1.65 6.18 29.12
C GLN A 55 -0.23 6.68 28.82
N LYS A 56 0.74 6.36 29.68
CA LYS A 56 2.17 6.65 29.49
C LYS A 56 2.96 5.36 29.70
N ASN A 57 4.11 5.25 29.04
CA ASN A 57 4.96 4.06 29.14
C ASN A 57 5.29 3.77 30.61
N LYS A 58 5.05 2.52 31.05
CA LYS A 58 5.41 2.05 32.41
C LYS A 58 4.86 2.92 33.54
N GLN A 59 3.68 3.52 33.33
CA GLN A 59 3.02 4.36 34.32
C GLN A 59 1.54 3.98 34.48
N CYS A 60 1.17 3.52 35.68
CA CYS A 60 -0.21 3.17 35.99
C CYS A 60 -1.15 4.40 35.94
N PHE A 61 -2.45 4.17 35.73
CA PHE A 61 -3.44 5.23 35.60
C PHE A 61 -3.52 6.13 36.84
N CYS A 62 -3.49 5.55 38.05
CA CYS A 62 -3.54 6.33 39.30
C CYS A 62 -2.21 7.04 39.64
N GLY A 63 -1.18 6.93 38.79
CA GLY A 63 0.11 7.58 38.99
C GLY A 63 0.96 7.06 40.17
N LYS A 64 0.49 6.07 40.94
CA LYS A 64 1.20 5.46 42.08
C LYS A 64 2.51 4.77 41.65
N TYR A 65 2.48 4.07 40.53
CA TYR A 65 3.64 3.43 39.92
C TYR A 65 4.03 4.20 38.66
N LYS A 66 5.18 4.88 38.69
CA LYS A 66 5.79 5.62 37.57
C LYS A 66 7.19 5.06 37.33
N ASN A 67 7.51 4.78 36.06
CA ASN A 67 8.85 4.38 35.61
C ASN A 67 9.47 3.24 36.43
N SER A 68 8.68 2.30 36.97
CA SER A 68 9.26 1.35 37.93
C SER A 68 10.29 0.45 37.23
N PRO A 69 11.59 0.54 37.59
CA PRO A 69 12.44 -0.63 37.47
C PRO A 69 11.83 -1.66 38.42
N ARG A 70 11.56 -2.87 37.92
CA ARG A 70 11.25 -4.10 38.65
C ARG A 70 11.57 -4.01 40.16
N LYS A 71 10.68 -3.42 40.98
CA LYS A 71 10.84 -3.48 42.43
C LYS A 71 10.26 -4.82 42.85
N LYS A 72 11.16 -5.80 43.03
CA LYS A 72 10.86 -7.05 43.72
C LYS A 72 10.48 -6.66 45.16
N PHE A 73 9.19 -6.63 45.47
CA PHE A 73 8.76 -6.83 46.85
C PHE A 73 8.43 -8.32 46.97
N SER A 74 9.03 -8.98 47.97
CA SER A 74 8.69 -10.36 48.38
C SER A 74 8.59 -11.40 47.25
N GLY A 75 9.63 -11.52 46.40
CA GLY A 75 9.77 -12.65 45.46
C GLY A 75 8.75 -12.73 44.31
N SER A 76 7.70 -11.90 44.31
CA SER A 76 6.65 -11.88 43.27
C SER A 76 6.69 -10.57 42.49
N VAL A 77 6.70 -10.68 41.16
CA VAL A 77 6.73 -9.51 40.26
C VAL A 77 5.32 -8.92 40.21
N ILE A 78 5.08 -7.83 40.96
CA ILE A 78 3.80 -7.12 40.92
C ILE A 78 3.68 -6.37 39.59
N ASN A 79 3.05 -7.04 38.61
CA ASN A 79 2.77 -6.46 37.30
C ASN A 79 1.51 -5.58 37.28
N ILE A 80 0.68 -5.62 38.33
CA ILE A 80 -0.64 -4.99 38.37
C ILE A 80 -0.75 -4.05 39.55
N CYS A 81 -1.23 -2.83 39.31
CA CYS A 81 -1.45 -1.86 40.37
C CYS A 81 -2.60 -2.31 41.29
N SER A 82 -2.37 -2.38 42.60
CA SER A 82 -3.40 -2.73 43.60
C SER A 82 -4.62 -1.80 43.59
N ASN A 83 -4.43 -0.53 43.21
CA ASN A 83 -5.49 0.48 43.27
C ASN A 83 -6.28 0.62 41.96
N CYS A 84 -5.60 0.61 40.81
CA CYS A 84 -6.26 0.77 39.51
C CYS A 84 -6.41 -0.52 38.71
N LYS A 85 -5.88 -1.65 39.22
CA LYS A 85 -5.87 -2.97 38.55
C LYS A 85 -5.27 -2.95 37.13
N VAL A 86 -4.54 -1.89 36.76
CA VAL A 86 -3.88 -1.74 35.46
C VAL A 86 -2.50 -2.41 35.49
N GLU A 87 -2.19 -3.15 34.42
CA GLU A 87 -0.89 -3.76 34.18
C GLU A 87 0.17 -2.74 33.77
N ILE A 88 1.36 -2.78 34.39
CA ILE A 88 2.47 -1.85 34.17
C ILE A 88 3.40 -2.37 33.06
N ILE A 89 3.02 -2.16 31.80
CA ILE A 89 3.77 -2.57 30.59
C ILE A 89 4.05 -1.36 29.67
N ASP A 90 4.51 -1.59 28.45
CA ASP A 90 4.66 -0.55 27.43
C ASP A 90 3.31 -0.14 26.83
N SER A 91 3.21 1.12 26.41
CA SER A 91 2.00 1.67 25.81
C SER A 91 1.59 1.02 24.49
N SER A 92 2.52 0.38 23.79
CA SER A 92 2.34 -0.26 22.48
C SER A 92 1.21 -1.30 22.49
N ILE A 93 0.92 -1.87 23.65
CA ILE A 93 -0.15 -2.82 23.85
C ILE A 93 -1.55 -2.22 23.54
N ARG A 94 -1.71 -0.89 23.59
CA ARG A 94 -2.92 -0.18 23.12
C ARG A 94 -3.24 -0.38 21.64
N ASN A 95 -2.27 -0.85 20.85
CA ASN A 95 -2.49 -1.18 19.43
C ASN A 95 -3.15 -2.55 19.25
N TYR A 96 -3.08 -3.42 20.26
CA TYR A 96 -3.47 -4.83 20.14
C TYR A 96 -4.63 -5.22 21.07
N ARG A 97 -4.77 -4.56 22.23
CA ARG A 97 -5.82 -4.90 23.21
C ARG A 97 -7.21 -4.57 22.71
N MET A 98 -8.02 -5.61 22.51
CA MET A 98 -9.45 -5.51 22.26
C MET A 98 -10.25 -5.63 23.57
N GLY A 99 -11.51 -5.25 23.49
CA GLY A 99 -12.53 -5.42 24.52
C GLY A 99 -13.83 -5.81 23.82
N PHE A 100 -14.91 -6.05 24.56
CA PHE A 100 -16.18 -6.45 23.95
C PHE A 100 -17.39 -5.84 24.63
N VAL A 101 -18.49 -5.77 23.89
CA VAL A 101 -19.83 -5.47 24.39
C VAL A 101 -20.67 -6.73 24.26
N GLU A 102 -21.21 -7.23 25.37
CA GLU A 102 -22.26 -8.25 25.31
C GLU A 102 -23.58 -7.58 24.94
N LEU A 103 -24.11 -7.94 23.76
CA LEU A 103 -25.38 -7.41 23.28
C LEU A 103 -26.54 -8.07 24.00
N ALA A 104 -27.54 -7.29 24.41
CA ALA A 104 -28.74 -7.77 25.09
C ALA A 104 -29.52 -8.74 24.20
N VAL A 105 -29.62 -8.44 22.91
CA VAL A 105 -30.26 -9.24 21.87
C VAL A 105 -29.21 -9.65 20.84
N PRO A 106 -29.18 -10.91 20.37
CA PRO A 106 -28.28 -11.32 19.30
C PRO A 106 -28.61 -10.62 17.97
N ILE A 107 -27.59 -10.08 17.29
CA ILE A 107 -27.75 -9.27 16.07
C ILE A 107 -27.12 -9.99 14.88
N LEU A 108 -27.75 -9.96 13.72
CA LEU A 108 -27.18 -10.54 12.51
C LEU A 108 -26.03 -9.67 11.97
N HIS A 109 -24.91 -10.28 11.57
CA HIS A 109 -23.86 -9.53 10.89
C HIS A 109 -24.29 -9.13 9.47
N LEU A 110 -24.34 -7.82 9.21
CA LEU A 110 -24.88 -7.21 7.99
C LEU A 110 -24.28 -7.75 6.68
N TRP A 111 -22.99 -8.09 6.65
CA TRP A 111 -22.34 -8.64 5.46
C TRP A 111 -22.99 -9.92 4.94
N TYR A 112 -23.49 -10.80 5.80
CA TYR A 112 -24.16 -12.04 5.36
C TYR A 112 -25.58 -11.81 4.85
N LEU A 113 -26.20 -10.67 5.20
CA LEU A 113 -27.52 -10.27 4.74
C LEU A 113 -27.46 -9.46 3.43
N LYS A 114 -26.57 -8.47 3.34
CA LYS A 114 -26.47 -7.53 2.20
C LYS A 114 -25.63 -8.05 1.04
N SER A 115 -24.81 -9.08 1.24
CA SER A 115 -23.98 -9.65 0.17
C SER A 115 -24.80 -10.17 -1.01
N THR A 116 -24.20 -10.09 -2.20
CA THR A 116 -24.67 -10.72 -3.42
C THR A 116 -23.70 -11.84 -3.80
N PRO A 117 -24.06 -13.13 -3.62
CA PRO A 117 -25.35 -13.64 -3.15
C PRO A 117 -25.53 -13.54 -1.62
N CYS A 118 -26.79 -13.54 -1.16
CA CYS A 118 -27.11 -13.47 0.27
C CYS A 118 -26.91 -14.83 0.93
N TYR A 119 -25.80 -15.00 1.64
CA TYR A 119 -25.42 -16.28 2.26
C TYR A 119 -26.47 -16.78 3.28
N LEU A 120 -27.10 -15.87 4.02
CA LEU A 120 -28.14 -16.23 5.00
C LEU A 120 -29.42 -16.78 4.33
N ALA A 121 -29.83 -16.18 3.20
CA ALA A 121 -30.98 -16.65 2.44
C ALA A 121 -30.72 -18.04 1.83
N ILE A 122 -29.49 -18.26 1.36
CA ILE A 122 -29.05 -19.55 0.81
C ILE A 122 -29.10 -20.63 1.88
N ILE A 123 -28.45 -20.44 3.04
CA ILE A 123 -28.38 -21.48 4.07
C ILE A 123 -29.75 -21.82 4.66
N LEU A 124 -30.63 -20.83 4.84
CA LEU A 124 -32.01 -21.02 5.30
C LEU A 124 -32.95 -21.58 4.22
N GLY A 125 -32.54 -21.61 2.94
CA GLY A 125 -33.39 -22.02 1.83
C GLY A 125 -34.59 -21.10 1.60
N LYS A 126 -34.48 -19.81 1.92
CA LYS A 126 -35.57 -18.82 1.83
C LYS A 126 -35.29 -17.76 0.79
N LYS A 127 -36.34 -17.07 0.32
CA LYS A 127 -36.20 -15.89 -0.55
C LYS A 127 -35.57 -14.74 0.24
N VAL A 128 -34.70 -13.95 -0.42
CA VAL A 128 -34.00 -12.80 0.21
C VAL A 128 -34.96 -11.79 0.86
N LYS A 129 -36.12 -11.53 0.24
CA LYS A 129 -37.15 -10.64 0.81
C LYS A 129 -37.67 -11.18 2.15
N GLN A 130 -38.00 -12.48 2.20
CA GLN A 130 -38.50 -13.10 3.43
C GLN A 130 -37.46 -13.10 4.55
N THR A 131 -36.18 -13.33 4.23
CA THR A 131 -35.13 -13.29 5.25
C THR A 131 -34.90 -11.88 5.78
N LYS A 132 -34.98 -10.85 4.94
CA LYS A 132 -34.89 -9.45 5.37
C LYS A 132 -36.05 -9.08 6.31
N ASN A 133 -37.29 -9.44 5.98
CA ASN A 133 -38.44 -9.15 6.85
C ASN A 133 -38.33 -9.84 8.23
N ILE A 134 -37.77 -11.05 8.28
CA ILE A 134 -37.49 -11.73 9.55
C ILE A 134 -36.40 -10.97 10.34
N CYS A 135 -35.32 -10.50 9.69
CA CYS A 135 -34.26 -9.72 10.34
C CYS A 135 -34.78 -8.40 10.91
N CYS A 136 -35.61 -7.70 10.13
CA CYS A 136 -36.23 -6.43 10.51
C CYS A 136 -37.28 -6.58 11.61
N GLY A 137 -37.70 -7.79 11.97
CA GLY A 137 -38.69 -8.01 13.02
C GLY A 137 -40.15 -7.81 12.59
N ASP A 138 -40.41 -7.58 11.30
CA ASP A 138 -41.77 -7.48 10.74
C ASP A 138 -42.52 -8.81 10.83
N VAL A 139 -41.78 -9.93 10.85
CA VAL A 139 -42.31 -11.28 10.94
C VAL A 139 -41.73 -11.97 12.17
N TYR A 140 -42.60 -12.58 12.96
CA TYR A 140 -42.24 -13.35 14.14
C TYR A 140 -42.29 -14.86 13.87
N LEU A 141 -41.53 -15.63 14.64
CA LEU A 141 -41.58 -17.10 14.65
C LEU A 141 -42.27 -17.57 15.91
N LYS A 142 -43.42 -18.23 15.73
CA LYS A 142 -44.17 -18.87 16.81
C LYS A 142 -43.72 -20.33 16.95
N VAL A 143 -43.19 -20.70 18.11
CA VAL A 143 -42.69 -22.04 18.43
C VAL A 143 -43.54 -22.63 19.55
N LYS A 144 -44.15 -23.80 19.30
CA LYS A 144 -44.83 -24.60 20.32
C LYS A 144 -43.79 -25.26 21.22
N LYS A 145 -43.83 -25.02 22.53
CA LYS A 145 -43.15 -25.89 23.51
C LYS A 145 -44.14 -26.89 24.05
N VAL A 146 -43.66 -28.11 24.31
CA VAL A 146 -44.47 -29.14 24.95
C VAL A 146 -44.75 -28.69 26.40
N GLY A 147 -46.01 -28.42 26.72
CA GLY A 147 -46.49 -28.13 28.09
C GLY A 147 -46.53 -26.66 28.54
N LEU A 148 -45.91 -25.71 27.82
CA LEU A 148 -45.83 -24.29 28.23
C LEU A 148 -46.02 -23.36 27.03
N GLY A 149 -47.28 -23.11 26.65
CA GLY A 149 -47.67 -22.07 25.69
C GLY A 149 -46.90 -22.00 24.36
N TYR A 150 -46.91 -20.82 23.76
CA TYR A 150 -46.15 -20.52 22.54
C TYR A 150 -45.05 -19.50 22.88
N HIS A 151 -43.82 -19.78 22.48
CA HIS A 151 -42.76 -18.77 22.48
C HIS A 151 -42.69 -18.08 21.13
N ILE A 152 -42.55 -16.75 21.17
CA ILE A 152 -42.46 -15.90 19.99
C ILE A 152 -41.03 -15.36 19.91
N PHE A 153 -40.33 -15.65 18.82
CA PHE A 153 -39.01 -15.11 18.54
C PHE A 153 -39.10 -14.06 17.41
N THR A 154 -38.35 -12.98 17.51
CA THR A 154 -38.26 -11.93 16.48
C THR A 154 -36.82 -11.65 16.08
N GLY A 155 -36.63 -11.08 14.88
CA GLY A 155 -35.33 -10.51 14.48
C GLY A 155 -34.17 -11.52 14.44
N GLY A 156 -33.06 -11.12 15.06
CA GLY A 156 -31.85 -11.94 15.16
C GLY A 156 -32.04 -13.22 15.99
N GLU A 157 -32.86 -13.19 17.04
CA GLU A 157 -33.16 -14.37 17.88
C GLU A 157 -33.89 -15.46 17.09
N ALA A 158 -34.85 -15.06 16.25
CA ALA A 158 -35.59 -15.95 15.37
C ALA A 158 -34.66 -16.68 14.38
N ILE A 159 -33.68 -15.97 13.84
CA ILE A 159 -32.69 -16.53 12.91
C ILE A 159 -31.72 -17.44 13.66
N PHE A 160 -31.24 -17.03 14.83
CA PHE A 160 -30.37 -17.83 15.67
C PHE A 160 -30.99 -19.18 15.99
N TYR A 161 -32.25 -19.17 16.42
CA TYR A 161 -33.02 -20.39 16.70
C TYR A 161 -33.13 -21.31 15.48
N LYS A 162 -33.34 -20.74 14.28
CA LYS A 162 -33.39 -21.53 13.03
C LYS A 162 -32.04 -22.11 12.64
N LEU A 163 -30.96 -21.35 12.77
CA LEU A 163 -29.62 -21.80 12.41
C LEU A 163 -29.16 -22.94 13.33
N LEU A 164 -29.47 -22.87 14.63
CA LEU A 164 -29.18 -23.95 15.58
C LEU A 164 -29.86 -25.28 15.25
N LYS A 165 -31.03 -25.25 14.60
CA LYS A 165 -31.75 -26.47 14.20
C LYS A 165 -31.20 -27.14 12.94
N ILE A 166 -30.33 -26.48 12.19
CA ILE A 166 -29.79 -27.04 10.94
C ILE A 166 -28.67 -28.00 11.30
N ASN A 167 -28.89 -29.29 11.08
CA ASN A 167 -27.81 -30.28 11.08
C ASN A 167 -27.20 -30.36 9.68
N LEU A 168 -25.96 -29.86 9.54
CA LEU A 168 -25.26 -29.77 8.26
C LEU A 168 -24.89 -31.14 7.67
N GLU A 169 -24.52 -32.10 8.52
CA GLU A 169 -24.12 -33.46 8.08
C GLU A 169 -25.32 -34.21 7.48
N LYS A 170 -26.43 -34.23 8.22
CA LYS A 170 -27.69 -34.83 7.74
C LYS A 170 -28.21 -34.15 6.48
N PHE A 171 -28.04 -32.82 6.41
CA PHE A 171 -28.38 -32.07 5.21
C PHE A 171 -27.54 -32.55 4.02
N CYS A 172 -26.21 -32.55 4.12
CA CYS A 172 -25.34 -32.99 3.03
C CYS A 172 -25.60 -34.44 2.60
N ALA A 173 -25.82 -35.37 3.54
CA ALA A 173 -26.14 -36.77 3.24
C ALA A 173 -27.45 -36.91 2.44
N PHE A 174 -28.53 -36.26 2.92
CA PHE A 174 -29.83 -36.24 2.24
C PHE A 174 -29.73 -35.71 0.79
N PHE A 175 -28.88 -34.71 0.56
CA PHE A 175 -28.70 -34.18 -0.80
C PHE A 175 -27.88 -35.08 -1.72
N ILE A 176 -26.94 -35.86 -1.18
CA ILE A 176 -26.15 -36.81 -1.97
C ILE A 176 -27.05 -37.99 -2.41
N GLU A 177 -27.82 -38.55 -1.47
CA GLU A 177 -28.79 -39.63 -1.74
C GLU A 177 -29.86 -39.18 -2.74
N GLY A 178 -30.48 -38.02 -2.50
CA GLY A 178 -31.52 -37.50 -3.39
C GLY A 178 -31.05 -37.10 -4.80
N PHE A 179 -29.74 -36.95 -5.03
CA PHE A 179 -29.18 -36.71 -6.36
C PHE A 179 -29.04 -38.01 -7.18
N ILE A 180 -28.87 -39.15 -6.51
CA ILE A 180 -28.73 -40.47 -7.14
C ILE A 180 -30.10 -41.01 -7.59
N GLU A 181 -31.17 -40.68 -6.85
CA GLU A 181 -32.48 -41.34 -6.99
C GLU A 181 -33.51 -40.66 -7.91
N ASN A 182 -33.35 -39.39 -8.37
CA ASN A 182 -34.47 -38.64 -8.97
C ASN A 182 -34.24 -37.93 -10.33
N HIS A 183 -35.30 -37.95 -11.16
CA HIS A 183 -35.42 -37.46 -12.54
C HIS A 183 -35.06 -35.97 -12.76
N PHE A 184 -34.33 -35.72 -13.85
CA PHE A 184 -33.60 -34.48 -14.17
C PHE A 184 -34.46 -33.21 -14.38
N GLU A 185 -35.73 -33.30 -14.77
CA GLU A 185 -36.49 -32.14 -15.29
C GLU A 185 -36.93 -31.10 -14.25
N LYS A 186 -37.44 -31.53 -13.09
CA LYS A 186 -37.90 -30.62 -12.02
C LYS A 186 -36.74 -29.95 -11.29
N TYR A 187 -35.59 -30.62 -11.24
CA TYR A 187 -34.39 -30.12 -10.60
C TYR A 187 -33.64 -29.11 -11.45
N LEU A 188 -33.64 -29.18 -12.79
CA LEU A 188 -32.89 -28.24 -13.65
C LEU A 188 -33.12 -26.75 -13.30
N ARG A 189 -34.36 -26.34 -12.99
CA ARG A 189 -34.70 -24.94 -12.63
C ARG A 189 -34.27 -24.53 -11.21
N LEU A 190 -34.21 -25.46 -10.28
CA LEU A 190 -33.81 -25.22 -8.89
C LEU A 190 -32.38 -25.66 -8.59
N ARG A 191 -31.72 -26.33 -9.55
CA ARG A 191 -30.39 -26.94 -9.46
C ARG A 191 -29.36 -25.92 -9.02
N THR A 192 -29.38 -24.72 -9.57
CA THR A 192 -28.45 -23.65 -9.20
C THR A 192 -28.61 -23.21 -7.75
N LYS A 193 -29.84 -23.09 -7.24
CA LYS A 193 -30.11 -22.73 -5.83
C LYS A 193 -29.69 -23.85 -4.88
N PHE A 194 -30.00 -25.09 -5.22
CA PHE A 194 -29.62 -26.25 -4.42
C PHE A 194 -28.11 -26.46 -4.41
N LEU A 195 -27.44 -26.40 -5.57
CA LEU A 195 -25.99 -26.48 -5.67
C LEU A 195 -25.30 -25.37 -4.88
N ASN A 196 -25.78 -24.12 -4.97
CA ASN A 196 -25.21 -23.02 -4.19
C ASN A 196 -25.39 -23.24 -2.67
N ARG A 197 -26.50 -23.84 -2.25
CA ARG A 197 -26.76 -24.18 -0.84
C ARG A 197 -25.88 -25.34 -0.36
N LEU A 198 -25.73 -26.38 -1.18
CA LEU A 198 -24.85 -27.51 -0.89
C LEU A 198 -23.40 -27.04 -0.80
N LYS A 199 -22.91 -26.25 -1.78
CA LYS A 199 -21.56 -25.66 -1.76
C LYS A 199 -21.30 -24.88 -0.47
N LEU A 200 -22.27 -24.08 -0.04
CA LEU A 200 -22.16 -23.29 1.18
C LEU A 200 -22.13 -24.19 2.43
N ALA A 201 -22.98 -25.22 2.50
CA ALA A 201 -22.97 -26.20 3.58
C ALA A 201 -21.65 -27.01 3.63
N THR A 202 -21.10 -27.40 2.48
CA THR A 202 -19.80 -28.09 2.42
C THR A 202 -18.66 -27.20 2.89
N TYR A 203 -18.69 -25.90 2.58
CA TYR A 203 -17.67 -24.97 3.10
C TYR A 203 -17.74 -24.83 4.63
N PHE A 204 -18.94 -24.82 5.21
CA PHE A 204 -19.10 -24.82 6.68
C PHE A 204 -18.50 -26.09 7.32
N LEU A 205 -18.76 -27.26 6.73
CA LEU A 205 -18.18 -28.52 7.20
C LEU A 205 -16.66 -28.56 7.07
N GLN A 206 -16.12 -28.17 5.91
CA GLN A 206 -14.67 -28.15 5.65
C GLN A 206 -13.90 -27.20 6.59
N THR A 207 -14.51 -26.08 6.96
CA THR A 207 -13.90 -25.07 7.83
C THR A 207 -14.20 -25.29 9.31
N CYS A 208 -14.93 -26.36 9.65
CA CYS A 208 -15.45 -26.66 10.99
C CYS A 208 -16.11 -25.44 11.64
N THR A 209 -16.96 -24.74 10.89
CA THR A 209 -17.66 -23.54 11.36
C THR A 209 -19.15 -23.73 11.44
N ASP A 210 -19.75 -23.16 12.48
CA ASP A 210 -21.20 -23.21 12.63
C ASP A 210 -21.87 -22.02 11.92
N PRO A 211 -22.99 -22.24 11.20
CA PRO A 211 -23.78 -21.17 10.62
C PRO A 211 -24.29 -20.17 11.66
N SER A 212 -24.47 -20.62 12.92
CA SER A 212 -24.92 -19.78 14.04
C SER A 212 -23.95 -18.62 14.34
N TRP A 213 -22.66 -18.76 14.00
CA TRP A 213 -21.64 -17.73 14.20
C TRP A 213 -21.78 -16.53 13.27
N MET A 214 -22.71 -16.57 12.28
CA MET A 214 -23.11 -15.38 11.53
C MET A 214 -23.80 -14.31 12.39
N ILE A 215 -24.20 -14.68 13.61
CA ILE A 215 -24.92 -13.84 14.56
C ILE A 215 -23.95 -13.37 15.65
N ILE A 216 -23.97 -12.07 15.90
CA ILE A 216 -23.14 -11.37 16.86
C ILE A 216 -23.87 -11.33 18.20
N ARG A 217 -23.35 -12.06 19.18
CA ARG A 217 -23.72 -11.93 20.60
C ARG A 217 -22.75 -11.03 21.34
N PHE A 218 -21.45 -11.21 21.10
CA PHE A 218 -20.39 -10.38 21.64
C PHE A 218 -19.81 -9.52 20.51
N LEU A 219 -19.94 -8.21 20.63
CA LEU A 219 -19.38 -7.27 19.66
C LEU A 219 -17.97 -6.87 20.10
N PRO A 220 -16.90 -7.24 19.34
CA PRO A 220 -15.56 -6.79 19.65
C PRO A 220 -15.41 -5.29 19.41
N ILE A 221 -14.72 -4.61 20.31
CA ILE A 221 -14.35 -3.19 20.20
C ILE A 221 -12.87 -3.12 19.84
N LEU A 222 -12.57 -2.29 18.82
CA LEU A 222 -11.21 -2.06 18.36
C LEU A 222 -10.28 -1.49 19.45
N PRO A 223 -8.97 -1.76 19.35
CA PRO A 223 -7.99 -1.19 20.28
C PRO A 223 -7.98 0.35 20.27
N PRO A 224 -7.73 1.01 21.42
CA PRO A 224 -7.82 2.47 21.54
C PRO A 224 -6.99 3.25 20.51
N ASN A 225 -5.79 2.80 20.17
CA ASN A 225 -4.93 3.50 19.21
C ASN A 225 -5.41 3.36 17.75
N MET A 226 -6.28 2.39 17.45
CA MET A 226 -6.97 2.33 16.14
C MET A 226 -8.15 3.32 16.07
N ARG A 227 -8.59 3.85 17.21
CA ARG A 227 -9.69 4.82 17.37
C ARG A 227 -9.27 5.99 18.29
N PRO A 228 -8.20 6.73 17.94
CA PRO A 228 -7.60 7.70 18.84
C PRO A 228 -8.57 8.83 19.21
N ILE A 229 -8.33 9.40 20.39
CA ILE A 229 -8.93 10.65 20.85
C ILE A 229 -7.75 11.60 21.05
N VAL A 230 -7.70 12.66 20.27
CA VAL A 230 -6.58 13.61 20.27
C VAL A 230 -7.08 14.91 20.87
N LYS A 231 -6.35 15.44 21.84
CA LYS A 231 -6.59 16.78 22.37
C LYS A 231 -5.75 17.75 21.55
N LEU A 232 -6.38 18.77 20.98
CA LEU A 232 -5.66 19.90 20.38
C LEU A 232 -5.11 20.81 21.48
N ASP A 233 -4.19 21.70 21.11
CA ASP A 233 -3.57 22.67 22.02
C ASP A 233 -4.63 23.62 22.64
N ASP A 234 -5.72 23.88 21.92
CA ASP A 234 -6.88 24.68 22.38
C ASP A 234 -7.76 23.96 23.43
N GLY A 235 -7.41 22.74 23.83
CA GLY A 235 -8.18 21.92 24.78
C GLY A 235 -9.42 21.25 24.18
N THR A 236 -9.70 21.46 22.89
CA THR A 236 -10.75 20.74 22.17
C THR A 236 -10.34 19.29 21.90
N ASN A 237 -11.28 18.35 22.07
CA ASN A 237 -11.05 16.93 21.85
C ASN A 237 -11.56 16.52 20.46
N ILE A 238 -10.67 16.07 19.59
CA ILE A 238 -11.03 15.41 18.33
C ILE A 238 -11.24 13.93 18.60
N ILE A 239 -12.44 13.44 18.28
CA ILE A 239 -12.85 12.04 18.45
C ILE A 239 -13.08 11.42 17.06
N THR A 240 -12.62 10.19 16.87
CA THR A 240 -12.91 9.43 15.63
C THR A 240 -14.38 9.03 15.50
N ASP A 241 -14.89 9.01 14.26
CA ASP A 241 -16.26 8.58 13.91
C ASP A 241 -16.66 7.24 14.54
N LEU A 242 -15.73 6.26 14.58
CA LEU A 242 -15.96 4.94 15.17
C LEU A 242 -16.30 5.02 16.65
N ASN A 243 -15.67 5.92 17.41
CA ASN A 243 -15.97 6.08 18.83
C ASN A 243 -17.40 6.58 19.05
N PHE A 244 -17.91 7.49 18.20
CA PHE A 244 -19.31 7.91 18.27
C PHE A 244 -20.27 6.74 18.05
N LEU A 245 -20.00 5.88 17.06
CA LEU A 245 -20.82 4.69 16.78
C LEU A 245 -20.78 3.67 17.93
N TYR A 246 -19.60 3.41 18.51
CA TYR A 246 -19.49 2.51 19.68
C TYR A 246 -20.24 3.05 20.90
N ILE A 247 -20.12 4.34 21.20
CA ILE A 247 -20.82 4.97 22.33
C ILE A 247 -22.34 4.84 22.14
N ASP A 248 -22.83 5.09 20.93
CA ASP A 248 -24.25 4.95 20.60
C ASP A 248 -24.75 3.50 20.79
N ILE A 249 -23.95 2.50 20.39
CA ILE A 249 -24.29 1.08 20.59
C ILE A 249 -24.36 0.73 22.07
N VAL A 250 -23.32 1.05 22.85
CA VAL A 250 -23.26 0.72 24.29
C VAL A 250 -24.42 1.38 25.04
N ARG A 251 -24.70 2.64 24.74
CA ARG A 251 -25.80 3.39 25.35
C ARG A 251 -27.16 2.75 25.09
N ASN A 252 -27.43 2.38 23.84
CA ASN A 252 -28.70 1.75 23.49
C ASN A 252 -28.82 0.34 24.05
N ASN A 253 -27.72 -0.42 24.07
CA ASN A 253 -27.66 -1.74 24.70
C ASN A 253 -27.98 -1.67 26.20
N ASN A 254 -27.42 -0.68 26.91
CA ASN A 254 -27.69 -0.45 28.32
C ASN A 254 -29.14 0.00 28.57
N LYS A 255 -29.70 0.83 27.69
CA LYS A 255 -31.12 1.18 27.74
C LYS A 255 -31.99 -0.07 27.60
N LEU A 256 -31.70 -0.93 26.62
CA LEU A 256 -32.42 -2.20 26.43
C LEU A 256 -32.34 -3.11 27.65
N ARG A 257 -31.18 -3.23 28.30
CA ARG A 257 -31.03 -4.02 29.53
C ARG A 257 -31.86 -3.48 30.70
N LYS A 258 -32.07 -2.16 30.77
CA LYS A 258 -32.84 -1.51 31.84
C LYS A 258 -34.36 -1.59 31.62
N TYR A 259 -34.82 -1.78 30.39
CA TYR A 259 -36.26 -1.91 30.10
C TYR A 259 -36.78 -3.27 30.59
N LEU A 260 -37.31 -3.31 31.82
CA LEU A 260 -38.16 -4.37 32.38
C LEU A 260 -39.61 -4.28 31.85
N VAL A 261 -39.79 -4.15 30.53
CA VAL A 261 -41.13 -4.00 29.94
C VAL A 261 -41.71 -5.40 29.63
N PRO A 262 -43.05 -5.61 29.66
CA PRO A 262 -43.67 -6.86 29.21
C PRO A 262 -43.26 -7.23 27.77
N GLU A 263 -43.16 -8.54 27.47
CA GLU A 263 -42.65 -9.04 26.19
C GLU A 263 -43.38 -8.44 24.97
N GLU A 264 -44.68 -8.14 25.12
CA GLU A 264 -45.58 -7.61 24.09
C GLU A 264 -45.18 -6.25 23.49
N TYR A 265 -44.77 -5.28 24.32
CA TYR A 265 -44.35 -3.96 23.85
C TYR A 265 -42.92 -3.92 23.28
N LEU A 266 -42.19 -5.01 23.46
CA LEU A 266 -40.77 -5.12 23.13
C LEU A 266 -40.52 -5.83 21.78
N PHE A 267 -41.52 -6.52 21.23
CA PHE A 267 -41.38 -7.41 20.07
C PHE A 267 -40.85 -6.73 18.80
N ASN A 268 -41.31 -5.51 18.49
CA ASN A 268 -40.87 -4.79 17.29
C ASN A 268 -39.67 -3.88 17.56
N ARG A 269 -39.49 -3.37 18.79
CA ARG A 269 -38.50 -2.33 19.09
C ARG A 269 -37.13 -2.89 19.46
N LYS A 270 -37.05 -4.01 20.21
CA LYS A 270 -35.77 -4.55 20.72
C LYS A 270 -34.74 -4.85 19.63
N SER A 271 -35.14 -5.58 18.58
CA SER A 271 -34.22 -6.02 17.52
C SER A 271 -33.87 -4.87 16.56
N ILE A 272 -34.84 -4.04 16.17
CA ILE A 272 -34.64 -2.98 15.18
C ILE A 272 -33.68 -1.90 15.68
N PHE A 273 -33.88 -1.41 16.92
CA PHE A 273 -33.10 -0.28 17.42
C PHE A 273 -31.62 -0.60 17.62
N CYS A 274 -31.29 -1.78 18.13
CA CYS A 274 -29.90 -2.20 18.29
C CYS A 274 -29.28 -2.73 16.99
N SER A 275 -30.04 -3.43 16.15
CA SER A 275 -29.55 -3.88 14.83
C SER A 275 -29.12 -2.70 13.99
N ASN A 276 -29.96 -1.67 13.85
CA ASN A 276 -29.64 -0.51 13.00
C ASN A 276 -28.34 0.21 13.42
N LYS A 277 -28.02 0.26 14.71
CA LYS A 277 -26.81 0.91 15.22
C LYS A 277 -25.55 0.05 14.99
N VAL A 278 -25.65 -1.26 15.19
CA VAL A 278 -24.55 -2.18 14.86
C VAL A 278 -24.34 -2.25 13.34
N ASP A 279 -25.42 -2.19 12.57
CA ASP A 279 -25.40 -2.11 11.12
C ASP A 279 -24.71 -0.84 10.63
N ALA A 280 -24.95 0.32 11.27
CA ALA A 280 -24.26 1.57 10.97
C ALA A 280 -22.75 1.51 11.30
N LEU A 281 -22.35 0.81 12.38
CA LEU A 281 -20.94 0.58 12.68
C LEU A 281 -20.26 -0.28 11.61
N ILE A 282 -20.92 -1.36 11.19
CA ILE A 282 -20.36 -2.31 10.22
C ILE A 282 -20.33 -1.70 8.83
N ASN A 283 -21.46 -1.19 8.34
CA ASN A 283 -21.59 -0.61 7.00
C ASN A 283 -22.70 0.44 6.93
N ASN A 284 -22.28 1.71 6.98
CA ASN A 284 -23.15 2.88 6.86
C ASN A 284 -23.43 3.20 5.38
N ASP A 285 -24.05 2.25 4.67
CA ASP A 285 -24.64 2.56 3.36
C ASP A 285 -25.87 3.44 3.57
N LYS A 286 -26.20 4.28 2.57
CA LYS A 286 -27.26 5.31 2.47
C LYS A 286 -28.71 4.86 2.77
N PHE A 287 -28.93 4.02 3.78
CA PHE A 287 -30.25 3.54 4.19
C PHE A 287 -31.03 4.61 4.97
N ILE A 288 -30.38 5.71 5.34
CA ILE A 288 -30.95 6.81 6.14
C ILE A 288 -31.54 7.92 5.25
N GLU A 289 -31.24 7.98 3.95
CA GLU A 289 -31.77 9.06 3.08
C GLU A 289 -33.29 8.94 2.81
N ASN A 290 -33.88 7.74 2.89
CA ASN A 290 -35.26 7.51 2.40
C ASN A 290 -36.33 7.45 3.51
N GLN A 291 -35.98 7.63 4.78
CA GLN A 291 -36.92 7.57 5.89
C GLN A 291 -36.50 8.58 6.96
N MET A 292 -36.80 9.88 6.82
CA MET A 292 -37.06 10.80 7.96
C MET A 292 -37.31 12.25 7.50
N ASP A 293 -38.13 12.95 8.29
CA ASP A 293 -38.58 14.34 8.10
C ASP A 293 -37.45 15.40 8.18
N PRO A 294 -37.51 16.47 7.37
CA PRO A 294 -36.49 17.53 7.31
C PRO A 294 -36.37 18.40 8.58
N ASN A 295 -37.33 18.34 9.51
CA ASN A 295 -37.38 19.23 10.69
C ASN A 295 -36.58 18.75 11.91
N ASN A 296 -36.00 17.54 11.85
CA ASN A 296 -35.22 17.00 12.96
C ASN A 296 -33.74 17.42 12.87
N MET A 297 -33.45 18.69 13.22
CA MET A 297 -32.12 19.32 13.20
C MET A 297 -31.01 18.56 13.95
N ARG A 298 -31.35 17.67 14.90
CA ARG A 298 -30.36 16.82 15.60
C ARG A 298 -29.79 15.69 14.73
N TYR A 299 -30.42 15.37 13.60
CA TYR A 299 -29.97 14.30 12.68
C TYR A 299 -29.05 14.79 11.56
N ILE A 300 -28.96 16.10 11.32
CA ILE A 300 -28.03 16.72 10.35
C ILE A 300 -26.55 16.50 10.75
N GLN A 301 -26.29 16.18 12.03
CA GLN A 301 -24.96 15.77 12.53
C GLN A 301 -24.59 14.30 12.30
N TYR A 302 -25.53 13.43 11.88
CA TYR A 302 -25.17 12.15 11.23
C TYR A 302 -24.74 12.39 9.78
N LYS A 303 -23.98 13.48 9.54
CA LYS A 303 -23.05 13.61 8.43
C LYS A 303 -22.30 12.28 8.34
N LYS A 304 -22.30 11.67 7.15
CA LYS A 304 -21.92 10.28 6.90
C LYS A 304 -20.70 9.82 7.73
N LEU A 305 -20.94 9.28 8.92
CA LEU A 305 -19.90 8.79 9.82
C LEU A 305 -19.23 7.60 9.13
N LYS A 306 -17.89 7.57 9.15
CA LYS A 306 -17.14 6.45 8.57
C LYS A 306 -17.37 5.17 9.33
N SER A 307 -17.88 4.16 8.64
CA SER A 307 -18.07 2.80 9.15
C SER A 307 -16.79 1.96 9.06
N LEU A 308 -16.79 0.78 9.68
CA LEU A 308 -15.67 -0.17 9.63
C LEU A 308 -15.36 -0.60 8.19
N THR A 309 -16.39 -0.86 7.36
CA THR A 309 -16.20 -1.18 5.94
C THR A 309 -15.56 -0.04 5.16
N GLU A 310 -15.97 1.20 5.39
CA GLU A 310 -15.40 2.39 4.74
C GLU A 310 -13.98 2.68 5.20
N SER A 311 -13.62 2.32 6.43
CA SER A 311 -12.23 2.37 6.88
C SER A 311 -11.33 1.38 6.11
N LEU A 312 -11.89 0.25 5.66
CA LEU A 312 -11.17 -0.76 4.89
C LEU A 312 -11.18 -0.47 3.38
N LYS A 313 -12.32 -0.04 2.83
CA LYS A 313 -12.57 0.14 1.39
C LYS A 313 -12.25 1.56 0.92
N GLY A 314 -12.14 1.74 -0.40
CA GLY A 314 -11.97 3.04 -1.03
C GLY A 314 -10.51 3.47 -1.18
N LYS A 315 -10.29 4.65 -1.79
CA LYS A 315 -8.94 5.21 -2.02
C LYS A 315 -8.21 5.52 -0.72
N LYS A 316 -8.94 6.09 0.26
CA LYS A 316 -8.46 6.38 1.62
C LYS A 316 -8.65 5.20 2.60
N GLY A 317 -8.93 4.01 2.07
CA GLY A 317 -9.10 2.81 2.87
C GLY A 317 -7.74 2.22 3.26
N ARG A 318 -7.69 1.52 4.39
CA ARG A 318 -6.44 0.95 4.95
C ARG A 318 -5.64 0.11 3.95
N PHE A 319 -6.30 -0.67 3.08
CA PHE A 319 -5.59 -1.50 2.11
C PHE A 319 -4.84 -0.67 1.05
N ARG A 320 -5.46 0.39 0.52
CA ARG A 320 -4.85 1.18 -0.55
C ARG A 320 -3.87 2.22 -0.01
N GLU A 321 -4.27 2.95 1.03
CA GLU A 321 -3.50 4.09 1.54
C GLU A 321 -2.41 3.68 2.53
N ASN A 322 -2.59 2.60 3.31
CA ASN A 322 -1.64 2.24 4.36
C ASN A 322 -0.84 0.96 4.07
N LEU A 323 -1.35 0.04 3.24
CA LEU A 323 -0.64 -1.20 2.93
C LEU A 323 0.09 -1.13 1.58
N LEU A 324 -0.56 -0.65 0.52
CA LEU A 324 0.06 -0.53 -0.81
C LEU A 324 0.94 0.72 -0.92
N GLY A 325 0.43 1.89 -0.50
CA GLY A 325 1.22 3.11 -0.37
C GLY A 325 1.70 3.29 1.07
N LYS A 326 2.96 3.69 1.27
CA LYS A 326 3.45 4.16 2.57
C LYS A 326 4.45 5.28 2.35
N THR A 327 4.47 6.22 3.28
CA THR A 327 5.63 7.12 3.43
C THR A 327 6.82 6.29 3.88
N VAL A 328 7.96 6.49 3.23
CA VAL A 328 9.18 5.73 3.48
C VAL A 328 10.21 6.67 4.09
N ASP A 329 10.97 6.20 5.08
CA ASP A 329 12.12 6.94 5.61
C ASP A 329 13.29 6.91 4.60
N TYR A 330 14.29 7.78 4.76
CA TYR A 330 15.43 7.87 3.83
C TYR A 330 15.03 8.18 2.38
N SER A 331 14.03 9.06 2.24
CA SER A 331 13.61 9.61 0.95
C SER A 331 13.69 11.13 0.93
N GLY A 332 14.01 11.69 -0.22
CA GLY A 332 13.97 13.12 -0.49
C GLY A 332 13.19 13.42 -1.77
N ARG A 333 12.92 14.69 -2.04
CA ARG A 333 12.37 15.15 -3.32
C ARG A 333 13.00 16.50 -3.65
N SER A 334 13.36 16.69 -4.91
CA SER A 334 13.77 18.01 -5.43
C SER A 334 13.37 18.16 -6.90
N VAL A 335 13.47 19.39 -7.40
CA VAL A 335 13.29 19.73 -8.82
C VAL A 335 14.45 19.16 -9.63
N ILE A 336 14.18 18.75 -10.86
CA ILE A 336 15.21 18.23 -11.77
C ILE A 336 15.71 19.28 -12.76
N VAL A 337 16.98 19.17 -13.12
CA VAL A 337 17.66 19.99 -14.14
C VAL A 337 18.47 19.06 -15.04
N VAL A 338 18.63 19.45 -16.31
CA VAL A 338 19.41 18.68 -17.29
C VAL A 338 20.91 18.92 -17.09
N GLU A 339 21.71 17.85 -17.10
CA GLU A 339 23.17 17.97 -17.18
C GLU A 339 23.72 16.94 -18.20
N PRO A 340 24.16 17.37 -19.40
CA PRO A 340 24.59 16.47 -20.45
C PRO A 340 25.99 15.87 -20.21
N LYS A 341 26.78 16.41 -19.27
CA LYS A 341 28.14 15.91 -18.97
C LYS A 341 28.14 14.66 -18.08
N LEU A 342 27.01 14.35 -17.45
CA LEU A 342 26.90 13.16 -16.61
C LEU A 342 26.97 11.89 -17.47
N LEU A 343 27.43 10.79 -16.87
CA LEU A 343 27.27 9.47 -17.48
C LEU A 343 25.82 8.98 -17.31
N LEU A 344 25.39 8.04 -18.16
CA LEU A 344 24.05 7.44 -18.08
C LEU A 344 23.72 6.85 -16.70
N ASN A 345 24.71 6.26 -16.02
CA ASN A 345 24.57 5.73 -14.66
C ASN A 345 24.73 6.77 -13.56
N GLN A 346 25.05 8.02 -13.85
CA GLN A 346 25.29 9.05 -12.85
C GLN A 346 24.11 10.00 -12.72
N CYS A 347 23.96 10.58 -11.53
CA CYS A 347 23.01 11.66 -11.28
C CYS A 347 23.62 12.67 -10.31
N GLY A 348 23.38 13.95 -10.52
CA GLY A 348 23.80 14.98 -9.57
C GLY A 348 22.85 15.04 -8.39
N LEU A 349 23.36 14.81 -7.19
CA LEU A 349 22.63 14.90 -5.93
C LEU A 349 23.06 16.17 -5.16
N PRO A 350 22.11 17.04 -4.77
CA PRO A 350 22.35 18.18 -3.91
C PRO A 350 23.06 17.84 -2.60
N GLN A 351 23.98 18.71 -2.17
CA GLN A 351 24.67 18.57 -0.89
C GLN A 351 23.71 18.55 0.31
N ASP A 352 22.61 19.30 0.25
CA ASP A 352 21.62 19.33 1.34
C ASP A 352 20.92 17.97 1.50
N MET A 353 20.78 17.19 0.42
CA MET A 353 20.21 15.84 0.48
C MET A 353 21.18 14.77 1.00
N LEU A 354 22.41 15.14 1.38
CA LEU A 354 23.32 14.24 2.10
C LEU A 354 22.81 13.88 3.50
N GLU A 355 21.81 14.59 4.01
CA GLU A 355 21.14 14.24 5.26
C GLU A 355 20.62 12.79 5.25
N LEU A 356 20.18 12.33 4.07
CA LEU A 356 19.70 10.96 3.87
C LEU A 356 20.79 9.91 4.17
N PHE A 357 22.07 10.26 4.07
CA PHE A 357 23.19 9.35 4.31
C PHE A 357 23.80 9.47 5.72
N HIS A 358 23.26 10.33 6.60
CA HIS A 358 23.85 10.62 7.91
C HIS A 358 24.29 9.38 8.72
N PRO A 359 23.45 8.35 8.92
CA PRO A 359 23.84 7.20 9.74
C PRO A 359 25.04 6.44 9.15
N PHE A 360 25.11 6.34 7.82
CA PHE A 360 26.21 5.67 7.12
C PHE A 360 27.50 6.46 7.21
N ILE A 361 27.41 7.77 7.02
CA ILE A 361 28.54 8.68 7.12
C ILE A 361 29.12 8.66 8.52
N VAL A 362 28.28 8.78 9.56
CA VAL A 362 28.71 8.75 10.96
C VAL A 362 29.48 7.46 11.26
N LYS A 363 28.99 6.31 10.79
CA LYS A 363 29.67 5.03 10.96
C LYS A 363 31.06 5.03 10.31
N ILE A 364 31.21 5.61 9.12
CA ILE A 364 32.49 5.66 8.41
C ILE A 364 33.46 6.64 9.07
N LEU A 365 32.99 7.81 9.50
CA LEU A 365 33.80 8.79 10.22
C LEU A 365 34.37 8.22 11.53
N MET A 366 33.58 7.44 12.25
CA MET A 366 34.04 6.72 13.44
C MET A 366 35.10 5.66 13.10
N ARG A 367 34.90 4.91 12.00
CA ARG A 367 35.88 3.90 11.54
C ARG A 367 37.21 4.52 11.11
N LEU A 368 37.17 5.70 10.49
CA LEU A 368 38.34 6.48 10.09
C LEU A 368 38.97 7.25 11.26
N LYS A 369 38.41 7.15 12.48
CA LYS A 369 38.84 7.89 13.68
C LYS A 369 38.85 9.42 13.51
N VAL A 370 38.05 9.96 12.59
CA VAL A 370 37.83 11.41 12.44
C VAL A 370 36.98 11.94 13.60
N ALA A 371 36.08 11.10 14.14
CA ALA A 371 35.28 11.40 15.31
C ALA A 371 35.21 10.18 16.24
N LEU A 372 35.27 10.42 17.55
CA LEU A 372 35.22 9.35 18.56
C LEU A 372 33.79 9.01 18.97
N THR A 373 32.90 9.99 18.98
CA THR A 373 31.50 9.83 19.38
C THR A 373 30.54 10.21 18.26
N ILE A 374 29.32 9.64 18.29
CA ILE A 374 28.24 9.96 17.35
C ILE A 374 27.92 11.47 17.36
N ARG A 375 27.95 12.09 18.55
CA ARG A 375 27.69 13.53 18.70
C ARG A 375 28.78 14.36 18.03
N GLN A 376 30.05 14.03 18.27
CA GLN A 376 31.17 14.68 17.61
C GLN A 376 31.10 14.54 16.10
N ALA A 377 30.78 13.34 15.57
CA ALA A 377 30.62 13.12 14.14
C ALA A 377 29.52 14.00 13.53
N LYS A 378 28.38 14.14 14.21
CA LYS A 378 27.30 15.05 13.78
C LYS A 378 27.77 16.51 13.78
N ASN A 379 28.49 16.93 14.81
CA ASN A 379 29.02 18.30 14.89
C ASN A 379 30.04 18.57 13.77
N GLU A 380 30.91 17.62 13.46
CA GLU A 380 31.88 17.73 12.36
C GLU A 380 31.19 17.83 11.00
N MET A 381 30.11 17.07 10.78
CA MET A 381 29.31 17.21 9.55
C MET A 381 28.67 18.60 9.42
N ASN A 382 28.17 19.17 10.52
CA ASN A 382 27.55 20.49 10.53
C ASN A 382 28.54 21.63 10.22
N LYS A 383 29.84 21.44 10.54
CA LYS A 383 30.90 22.43 10.25
C LYS A 383 31.20 22.59 8.75
N LYS A 384 30.70 21.71 7.86
CA LYS A 384 30.88 21.75 6.38
C LYS A 384 32.33 22.00 5.93
N SER A 385 33.33 21.45 6.63
CA SER A 385 34.73 21.65 6.26
C SER A 385 35.05 21.05 4.88
N LYS A 386 35.97 21.68 4.13
CA LYS A 386 36.36 21.21 2.78
C LYS A 386 36.86 19.76 2.79
N PHE A 387 37.57 19.36 3.85
CA PHE A 387 38.05 18.00 4.04
C PHE A 387 36.90 17.00 4.17
N ILE A 388 35.91 17.31 5.01
CA ILE A 388 34.75 16.45 5.22
C ILE A 388 33.95 16.36 3.92
N ASN A 389 33.70 17.45 3.21
CA ASN A 389 32.99 17.40 1.93
C ASN A 389 33.70 16.52 0.89
N LYS A 390 35.04 16.58 0.80
CA LYS A 390 35.82 15.68 -0.07
C LYS A 390 35.76 14.21 0.37
N LEU A 391 35.65 13.93 1.66
CA LEU A 391 35.43 12.56 2.14
C LEU A 391 34.02 12.09 1.82
N LEU A 392 33.01 12.94 2.02
CA LEU A 392 31.62 12.64 1.73
C LEU A 392 31.41 12.34 0.25
N THR A 393 31.99 13.15 -0.65
CA THR A 393 31.94 12.91 -2.11
C THR A 393 32.48 11.53 -2.45
N LYS A 394 33.66 11.17 -1.96
CA LYS A 394 34.27 9.85 -2.20
C LYS A 394 33.46 8.70 -1.62
N ILE A 395 32.89 8.86 -0.42
CA ILE A 395 32.09 7.83 0.24
C ILE A 395 30.81 7.57 -0.56
N VAL A 396 30.10 8.64 -0.90
CA VAL A 396 28.78 8.55 -1.54
C VAL A 396 28.91 8.07 -2.98
N SER A 397 29.85 8.65 -3.75
CA SER A 397 30.05 8.30 -5.15
C SER A 397 30.45 6.83 -5.33
N ASN A 398 31.33 6.28 -4.49
CA ASN A 398 31.93 4.98 -4.76
C ASN A 398 31.13 3.81 -4.18
N LEU A 399 30.40 4.05 -3.09
CA LEU A 399 29.78 2.96 -2.35
C LEU A 399 28.29 2.81 -2.65
N TYR A 400 27.57 3.91 -2.89
CA TYR A 400 26.11 3.90 -2.86
C TYR A 400 25.51 4.13 -4.25
N TYR A 401 24.33 3.55 -4.43
CA TYR A 401 23.42 3.87 -5.53
C TYR A 401 22.16 4.44 -4.91
N ILE A 402 21.52 5.38 -5.60
CA ILE A 402 20.23 5.95 -5.24
C ILE A 402 19.20 5.53 -6.27
N LEU A 403 17.93 5.49 -5.86
CA LEU A 403 16.81 5.28 -6.76
C LEU A 403 16.12 6.61 -7.02
N LEU A 404 16.01 6.98 -8.29
CA LEU A 404 15.20 8.12 -8.73
C LEU A 404 13.83 7.61 -9.20
N ASN A 405 12.79 8.36 -8.84
CA ASN A 405 11.41 8.04 -9.13
C ASN A 405 10.64 9.29 -9.54
N ARG A 406 9.94 9.26 -10.68
CA ARG A 406 9.00 10.30 -11.09
C ARG A 406 7.56 9.78 -11.02
N ALA A 407 6.69 10.55 -10.35
CA ALA A 407 5.26 10.25 -10.33
C ALA A 407 4.57 10.95 -11.51
N PRO A 408 3.63 10.30 -12.22
CA PRO A 408 3.14 8.93 -12.01
C PRO A 408 4.07 7.84 -12.58
N THR A 409 4.24 6.75 -11.83
CA THR A 409 5.03 5.58 -12.26
C THR A 409 4.18 4.63 -13.12
N LEU A 410 4.24 4.81 -14.43
CA LEU A 410 3.45 3.99 -15.38
C LEU A 410 4.06 2.61 -15.63
N HIS A 411 5.39 2.51 -15.62
CA HIS A 411 6.14 1.30 -15.93
C HIS A 411 7.41 1.21 -15.07
N ARG A 412 8.07 0.05 -15.07
CA ARG A 412 9.24 -0.21 -14.21
C ARG A 412 10.40 0.78 -14.41
N LEU A 413 10.61 1.26 -15.64
CA LEU A 413 11.64 2.26 -15.96
C LEU A 413 11.38 3.64 -15.34
N GLY A 414 10.19 3.88 -14.78
CA GLY A 414 9.91 5.07 -13.97
C GLY A 414 10.62 5.07 -12.62
N ILE A 415 11.34 3.99 -12.28
CA ILE A 415 12.27 3.91 -11.16
C ILE A 415 13.58 3.33 -11.67
N GLN A 416 14.68 4.07 -11.54
CA GLN A 416 16.01 3.59 -11.92
C GLN A 416 17.05 3.94 -10.87
N ALA A 417 18.13 3.15 -10.85
CA ALA A 417 19.26 3.36 -9.96
C ALA A 417 20.38 4.15 -10.65
N PHE A 418 20.95 5.09 -9.91
CA PHE A 418 22.05 5.94 -10.33
C PHE A 418 23.13 6.03 -9.26
N GLN A 419 24.34 6.30 -9.70
CA GLN A 419 25.49 6.63 -8.89
C GLN A 419 25.48 8.14 -8.62
N PRO A 420 25.34 8.58 -7.36
CA PRO A 420 25.27 9.99 -7.01
C PRO A 420 26.63 10.68 -7.17
N THR A 421 26.65 11.79 -7.90
CA THR A 421 27.71 12.80 -7.87
C THR A 421 27.22 13.97 -7.01
N ILE A 422 28.01 14.41 -6.03
CA ILE A 422 27.56 15.49 -5.14
C ILE A 422 27.77 16.83 -5.82
N ILE A 423 26.72 17.64 -5.85
CA ILE A 423 26.69 19.00 -6.41
C ILE A 423 26.33 20.02 -5.32
N PHE A 424 26.75 21.27 -5.52
CA PHE A 424 26.44 22.38 -4.61
C PHE A 424 25.06 22.99 -4.86
N GLU A 425 24.45 22.69 -6.00
CA GLU A 425 23.11 23.13 -6.36
C GLU A 425 22.03 22.39 -5.57
N LYS A 426 20.81 22.95 -5.56
CA LYS A 426 19.65 22.35 -4.89
C LYS A 426 18.81 21.44 -5.77
N ALA A 427 18.95 21.54 -7.09
CA ALA A 427 18.25 20.71 -8.05
C ALA A 427 19.00 19.39 -8.29
N ILE A 428 18.26 18.32 -8.60
CA ILE A 428 18.84 17.05 -9.01
C ILE A 428 19.23 17.16 -10.48
N GLN A 429 20.48 16.85 -10.82
CA GLN A 429 20.90 16.82 -12.22
C GLN A 429 20.64 15.43 -12.82
N LEU A 430 19.98 15.40 -13.96
CA LEU A 430 19.59 14.17 -14.68
C LEU A 430 20.18 14.15 -16.09
N HIS A 431 20.54 12.96 -16.53
CA HIS A 431 21.00 12.72 -17.89
C HIS A 431 19.83 12.82 -18.90
N PRO A 432 19.96 13.59 -20.01
CA PRO A 432 18.85 13.86 -20.94
C PRO A 432 18.26 12.61 -21.60
N LEU A 433 19.10 11.63 -21.97
CA LEU A 433 18.62 10.38 -22.59
C LEU A 433 17.70 9.53 -21.70
N VAL A 434 17.69 9.74 -20.39
CA VAL A 434 16.87 8.95 -19.47
C VAL A 434 15.49 9.61 -19.25
N CYS A 435 15.33 10.87 -19.67
CA CYS A 435 14.07 11.61 -19.53
C CYS A 435 12.91 10.92 -20.23
N SER A 436 13.14 10.28 -21.39
CA SER A 436 12.12 9.49 -22.10
C SER A 436 11.54 8.36 -21.24
N ALA A 437 12.38 7.69 -20.45
CA ALA A 437 11.98 6.58 -19.60
C ALA A 437 11.13 7.05 -18.40
N PHE A 438 11.42 8.23 -17.87
CA PHE A 438 10.63 8.87 -16.80
C PHE A 438 9.46 9.70 -17.33
N ASN A 439 9.37 9.89 -18.65
CA ASN A 439 8.52 10.87 -19.33
C ASN A 439 8.73 12.31 -18.82
N ALA A 440 9.94 12.62 -18.35
CA ALA A 440 10.26 13.83 -17.59
C ALA A 440 10.61 15.02 -18.47
N ASP A 441 10.13 16.20 -18.07
CA ASP A 441 10.46 17.51 -18.62
C ASP A 441 11.17 18.36 -17.56
N PHE A 442 11.65 19.55 -17.96
CA PHE A 442 12.46 20.44 -17.11
C PHE A 442 11.76 21.77 -16.82
N ASP A 443 10.43 21.77 -16.76
CA ASP A 443 9.57 22.94 -16.54
C ASP A 443 9.21 23.19 -15.05
N GLY A 444 9.84 22.44 -14.13
CA GLY A 444 9.54 22.48 -12.68
C GLY A 444 9.22 21.11 -12.08
N ASP A 445 9.26 20.09 -12.92
CA ASP A 445 9.17 18.68 -12.58
C ASP A 445 10.05 18.25 -11.39
N GLN A 446 9.52 17.34 -10.58
CA GLN A 446 10.18 16.88 -9.35
C GLN A 446 10.34 15.36 -9.33
N MET A 447 11.49 14.90 -8.84
CA MET A 447 11.77 13.47 -8.65
C MET A 447 12.00 13.15 -7.18
N GLY A 448 11.47 12.00 -6.76
CA GLY A 448 11.75 11.38 -5.48
C GLY A 448 13.08 10.63 -5.52
N VAL A 449 13.89 10.78 -4.47
CA VAL A 449 15.11 10.04 -4.22
C VAL A 449 14.86 9.04 -3.11
N HIS A 450 15.29 7.79 -3.29
CA HIS A 450 15.25 6.75 -2.26
C HIS A 450 16.59 6.06 -2.11
N ILE A 451 16.97 5.72 -0.87
CA ILE A 451 18.24 5.04 -0.59
C ILE A 451 18.02 3.56 -0.28
N PRO A 452 18.64 2.62 -1.04
CA PRO A 452 18.66 1.21 -0.68
C PRO A 452 19.58 0.98 0.53
N LEU A 453 19.00 0.57 1.66
CA LEU A 453 19.74 0.38 2.92
C LEU A 453 20.37 -1.00 3.05
N SER A 454 19.60 -2.06 2.74
CA SER A 454 20.06 -3.45 2.90
C SER A 454 21.07 -3.82 1.81
N LEU A 455 21.97 -4.76 2.09
CA LEU A 455 22.93 -5.25 1.10
C LEU A 455 22.23 -5.88 -0.11
N LYS A 456 21.11 -6.60 0.12
CA LYS A 456 20.28 -7.17 -0.94
C LYS A 456 19.69 -6.07 -1.84
N ALA A 457 19.09 -5.04 -1.24
CA ALA A 457 18.54 -3.92 -2.00
C ALA A 457 19.62 -3.17 -2.79
N ARG A 458 20.82 -2.99 -2.20
CA ARG A 458 21.95 -2.36 -2.90
C ARG A 458 22.44 -3.20 -4.08
N ALA A 459 22.50 -4.52 -3.91
CA ALA A 459 22.86 -5.44 -4.98
C ALA A 459 21.81 -5.42 -6.11
N GLU A 460 20.53 -5.45 -5.78
CA GLU A 460 19.42 -5.32 -6.73
C GLU A 460 19.46 -3.97 -7.47
N SER A 461 19.71 -2.87 -6.75
CA SER A 461 19.85 -1.55 -7.38
C SER A 461 21.00 -1.50 -8.38
N ARG A 462 22.16 -2.06 -8.03
CA ARG A 462 23.34 -2.06 -8.89
C ARG A 462 23.22 -3.00 -10.10
N SER A 463 22.56 -4.14 -9.93
CA SER A 463 22.49 -5.19 -10.97
C SER A 463 21.25 -5.08 -11.86
N LEU A 464 20.08 -4.85 -11.27
CA LEU A 464 18.79 -4.90 -11.97
C LEU A 464 18.27 -3.52 -12.34
N LEU A 465 18.39 -2.53 -11.44
CA LEU A 465 17.74 -1.23 -11.60
C LEU A 465 18.65 -0.15 -12.20
N ILE A 466 19.95 -0.41 -12.36
CA ILE A 466 20.87 0.58 -12.91
C ILE A 466 20.43 1.00 -14.32
N SER A 467 20.50 2.29 -14.61
CA SER A 467 20.00 2.87 -15.87
C SER A 467 20.65 2.25 -17.11
N ILE A 468 21.96 1.94 -17.06
CA ILE A 468 22.72 1.32 -18.17
C ILE A 468 22.17 -0.06 -18.56
N ASN A 469 21.60 -0.82 -17.61
CA ASN A 469 21.05 -2.14 -17.92
C ASN A 469 19.62 -2.06 -18.46
N ASN A 470 18.98 -0.88 -18.34
CA ASN A 470 17.57 -0.67 -18.61
C ASN A 470 17.36 0.24 -19.83
N CYS A 471 18.06 -0.07 -20.93
CA CYS A 471 18.01 0.69 -22.17
C CYS A 471 16.84 0.33 -23.11
N THR A 472 16.10 -0.74 -22.82
CA THR A 472 15.01 -1.24 -23.67
C THR A 472 13.67 -1.17 -22.97
N SER A 473 12.62 -0.89 -23.75
CA SER A 473 11.26 -0.92 -23.26
C SER A 473 10.86 -2.38 -22.98
N PRO A 474 10.24 -2.68 -21.82
CA PRO A 474 9.80 -4.05 -21.52
C PRO A 474 8.64 -4.52 -22.40
N ALA A 475 7.90 -3.60 -23.02
CA ALA A 475 6.70 -3.90 -23.79
C ALA A 475 7.00 -4.24 -25.25
N SER A 476 7.88 -3.47 -25.91
CA SER A 476 8.18 -3.66 -27.34
C SER A 476 9.58 -4.20 -27.61
N GLY A 477 10.49 -4.18 -26.63
CA GLY A 477 11.90 -4.51 -26.84
C GLY A 477 12.69 -3.42 -27.61
N LEU A 478 12.03 -2.36 -28.07
CA LEU A 478 12.69 -1.20 -28.68
C LEU A 478 13.51 -0.42 -27.64
N PRO A 479 14.59 0.26 -28.05
CA PRO A 479 15.38 1.09 -27.15
C PRO A 479 14.55 2.24 -26.58
N SER A 480 14.60 2.45 -25.26
CA SER A 480 13.99 3.59 -24.57
C SER A 480 14.91 4.81 -24.56
N ILE A 481 16.23 4.58 -24.55
CA ILE A 481 17.28 5.60 -24.50
C ILE A 481 17.58 6.06 -25.94
N LEU A 482 16.63 6.79 -26.52
CA LEU A 482 16.76 7.36 -27.85
C LEU A 482 17.27 8.81 -27.75
N PRO A 483 18.16 9.25 -28.66
CA PRO A 483 18.51 10.66 -28.76
C PRO A 483 17.25 11.48 -29.04
N SER A 484 17.04 12.53 -28.25
CA SER A 484 15.90 13.45 -28.37
C SER A 484 16.32 14.79 -28.97
N GLN A 485 15.42 15.41 -29.74
CA GLN A 485 15.46 16.81 -30.19
C GLN A 485 16.87 17.29 -30.58
N ASP A 486 17.58 18.00 -29.70
CA ASP A 486 18.91 18.57 -29.94
C ASP A 486 19.95 17.55 -30.41
N MET A 487 19.96 16.34 -29.83
CA MET A 487 20.89 15.28 -30.24
C MET A 487 20.61 14.82 -31.67
N VAL A 488 19.33 14.69 -32.03
CA VAL A 488 18.91 14.29 -33.38
C VAL A 488 19.22 15.41 -34.36
N LEU A 489 18.93 16.66 -34.00
CA LEU A 489 19.21 17.83 -34.83
C LEU A 489 20.71 18.00 -35.09
N GLY A 490 21.55 17.80 -34.07
CA GLY A 490 23.01 17.82 -34.22
C GLY A 490 23.52 16.72 -35.14
N CYS A 491 23.08 15.46 -34.91
CA CYS A 491 23.46 14.34 -35.78
C CYS A 491 22.97 14.53 -37.22
N TYR A 492 21.74 15.02 -37.38
CA TYR A 492 21.15 15.32 -38.68
C TYR A 492 21.96 16.41 -39.38
N TYR A 493 22.23 17.53 -38.71
CA TYR A 493 23.01 18.62 -39.26
C TYR A 493 24.39 18.13 -39.74
N VAL A 494 25.13 17.41 -38.90
CA VAL A 494 26.46 16.88 -39.25
C VAL A 494 26.40 15.94 -40.46
N THR A 495 25.32 15.18 -40.62
CA THR A 495 25.18 14.19 -41.71
C THR A 495 24.54 14.75 -42.99
N LEU A 496 24.11 16.02 -42.99
CA LEU A 496 23.55 16.71 -44.16
C LEU A 496 24.56 16.81 -45.32
N GLU A 497 24.01 16.81 -46.53
CA GLU A 497 24.72 17.01 -47.79
C GLU A 497 24.28 18.35 -48.41
N ASN A 498 25.21 19.12 -48.96
CA ASN A 498 24.87 20.28 -49.78
C ASN A 498 24.66 19.85 -51.24
N CYS A 499 23.39 19.73 -51.67
CA CYS A 499 23.02 19.26 -53.01
C CYS A 499 23.12 20.30 -54.13
N SER A 500 23.59 21.52 -53.87
CA SER A 500 23.67 22.57 -54.90
C SER A 500 24.70 22.23 -55.98
N LEU A 501 24.28 22.24 -57.25
CA LEU A 501 25.11 21.84 -58.39
C LEU A 501 26.33 22.74 -58.59
N ASP A 502 26.15 24.06 -58.46
CA ASP A 502 27.24 25.05 -58.56
C ASP A 502 28.33 24.79 -57.50
N TYR A 503 27.92 24.37 -56.31
CA TYR A 503 28.82 24.07 -55.20
C TYR A 503 29.59 22.76 -55.42
N ILE A 504 28.94 21.75 -56.02
CA ILE A 504 29.56 20.46 -56.35
C ILE A 504 30.63 20.62 -57.41
N LEU A 505 30.35 21.42 -58.45
CA LEU A 505 31.26 21.63 -59.57
C LEU A 505 32.50 22.46 -59.17
N THR A 506 32.32 23.43 -58.27
CA THR A 506 33.42 24.30 -57.80
C THR A 506 34.35 23.64 -56.79
N ASN A 507 33.82 22.75 -55.93
CA ASN A 507 34.57 22.15 -54.82
C ASN A 507 34.88 20.65 -55.02
N PHE A 508 35.23 20.26 -56.24
CA PHE A 508 35.56 18.87 -56.55
C PHE A 508 36.89 18.43 -55.91
N LYS A 509 36.85 17.62 -54.85
CA LYS A 509 38.06 17.10 -54.17
C LYS A 509 38.05 15.57 -54.04
N VAL A 510 39.16 14.95 -54.44
CA VAL A 510 39.37 13.50 -54.37
C VAL A 510 40.49 13.19 -53.39
N TYR A 511 40.22 12.29 -52.45
CA TYR A 511 41.16 11.89 -51.42
C TYR A 511 41.48 10.41 -51.50
N THR A 512 42.75 10.11 -51.19
CA THR A 512 43.26 8.73 -51.14
C THR A 512 43.05 8.07 -49.78
N ASN A 513 43.01 8.86 -48.70
CA ASN A 513 42.90 8.34 -47.33
C ASN A 513 42.10 9.29 -46.43
N ILE A 514 41.42 8.74 -45.42
CA ILE A 514 40.59 9.47 -44.45
C ILE A 514 41.42 10.45 -43.62
N GLN A 515 42.66 10.08 -43.24
CA GLN A 515 43.53 10.97 -42.46
C GLN A 515 43.87 12.27 -43.21
N LYS A 516 44.04 12.22 -44.54
CA LYS A 516 44.27 13.42 -45.34
C LYS A 516 43.04 14.33 -45.37
N VAL A 517 41.85 13.75 -45.43
CA VAL A 517 40.59 14.50 -45.34
C VAL A 517 40.51 15.25 -44.01
N LYS A 518 40.85 14.60 -42.90
CA LYS A 518 40.87 15.22 -41.57
C LYS A 518 41.85 16.39 -41.49
N ASN A 519 43.09 16.18 -41.93
CA ASN A 519 44.11 17.23 -41.90
C ASN A 519 43.73 18.43 -42.78
N ASP A 520 43.13 18.20 -43.95
CA ASP A 520 42.69 19.28 -44.84
C ASP A 520 41.45 20.02 -44.32
N TYR A 521 40.59 19.32 -43.59
CA TYR A 521 39.47 19.93 -42.88
C TYR A 521 39.97 20.81 -41.72
N GLU A 522 40.94 20.34 -40.94
CA GLU A 522 41.57 21.11 -39.85
C GLU A 522 42.25 22.39 -40.35
N LYS A 523 42.77 22.38 -41.58
CA LYS A 523 43.31 23.57 -42.26
C LYS A 523 42.23 24.53 -42.79
N GLY A 524 40.95 24.21 -42.66
CA GLY A 524 39.82 25.03 -43.12
C GLY A 524 39.58 25.02 -44.62
N SER A 525 40.06 23.99 -45.34
CA SER A 525 40.05 23.99 -46.81
C SER A 525 38.69 23.72 -47.46
N PHE A 526 37.72 23.17 -46.71
CA PHE A 526 36.34 22.94 -47.16
C PHE A 526 35.39 22.85 -45.94
N PRO A 527 34.09 23.19 -46.07
CA PRO A 527 33.13 23.09 -44.97
C PRO A 527 32.59 21.66 -44.75
N ILE A 528 31.98 21.43 -43.59
CA ILE A 528 31.54 20.09 -43.11
C ILE A 528 30.66 19.34 -44.12
N HIS A 529 29.77 20.05 -44.83
CA HIS A 529 28.78 19.47 -45.76
C HIS A 529 29.29 19.36 -47.20
N ALA A 530 30.56 19.70 -47.47
CA ALA A 530 31.13 19.59 -48.80
C ALA A 530 31.29 18.12 -49.23
N PHE A 531 31.09 17.87 -50.53
CA PHE A 531 31.26 16.54 -51.10
C PHE A 531 32.73 16.18 -51.30
N ILE A 532 33.05 14.94 -50.97
CA ILE A 532 34.38 14.39 -51.04
C ILE A 532 34.30 12.98 -51.61
N TRP A 533 35.18 12.67 -52.55
CA TRP A 533 35.34 11.31 -53.07
C TRP A 533 36.53 10.62 -52.41
N LEU A 534 36.26 9.51 -51.73
CA LEU A 534 37.26 8.71 -51.03
C LEU A 534 37.52 7.39 -51.77
N ASN A 535 38.78 7.02 -51.94
CA ASN A 535 39.16 5.74 -52.54
C ASN A 535 38.98 4.57 -51.53
N CYS A 536 38.07 3.63 -51.81
CA CYS A 536 37.71 2.54 -50.88
C CYS A 536 38.64 1.32 -50.91
N GLN A 537 39.90 1.48 -50.52
CA GLN A 537 40.72 0.30 -50.19
C GLN A 537 40.61 -0.11 -48.71
N ASP A 538 40.31 0.81 -47.80
CA ASP A 538 40.31 0.53 -46.35
C ASP A 538 38.91 0.26 -45.74
N LEU A 539 37.83 0.84 -46.27
CA LEU A 539 36.45 0.64 -45.76
C LEU A 539 35.94 -0.81 -45.92
N PHE A 540 36.41 -1.55 -46.93
CA PHE A 540 35.99 -2.93 -47.16
C PHE A 540 36.67 -3.96 -46.23
N LYS A 541 37.69 -3.58 -45.46
CA LYS A 541 38.30 -4.48 -44.46
C LYS A 541 37.44 -4.63 -43.22
N SER A 542 36.70 -3.59 -42.79
CA SER A 542 35.82 -3.66 -41.61
C SER A 542 34.50 -4.39 -41.89
N ILE A 543 33.93 -4.24 -43.09
CA ILE A 543 32.65 -4.87 -43.46
C ILE A 543 32.77 -6.40 -43.64
N LYS A 544 33.97 -6.92 -43.95
CA LYS A 544 34.20 -8.37 -44.11
C LYS A 544 33.94 -9.19 -42.84
N ASN A 545 33.89 -8.57 -41.66
CA ASN A 545 33.57 -9.27 -40.42
C ASN A 545 32.06 -9.42 -40.18
N ILE A 546 31.19 -8.76 -40.95
CA ILE A 546 29.75 -8.98 -40.95
C ILE A 546 29.40 -9.76 -42.21
N THR A 547 29.59 -11.08 -42.15
CA THR A 547 29.30 -11.99 -43.26
C THR A 547 27.80 -12.22 -43.42
N ILE A 548 27.08 -11.26 -43.99
CA ILE A 548 25.86 -11.60 -44.73
C ILE A 548 26.33 -12.28 -46.02
N LYS A 549 26.08 -13.59 -46.14
CA LYS A 549 26.37 -14.42 -47.32
C LYS A 549 25.60 -13.92 -48.55
N LEU A 550 26.03 -12.81 -49.15
CA LEU A 550 25.67 -12.49 -50.52
C LEU A 550 26.48 -13.41 -51.44
N LYS A 551 25.78 -14.32 -52.11
CA LYS A 551 26.34 -15.26 -53.11
C LYS A 551 27.21 -14.48 -54.10
N LYS A 552 28.53 -14.66 -53.99
CA LYS A 552 29.53 -14.08 -54.90
C LYS A 552 29.34 -14.66 -56.31
N LYS A 553 28.91 -13.85 -57.27
CA LYS A 553 29.39 -14.00 -58.66
C LYS A 553 30.73 -13.28 -58.76
N LYS A 554 31.80 -14.04 -58.96
CA LYS A 554 33.15 -13.55 -59.24
C LYS A 554 33.14 -12.91 -60.63
N HIS A 555 33.18 -11.58 -60.70
CA HIS A 555 33.82 -10.90 -61.83
C HIS A 555 34.93 -10.00 -61.30
N SER A 556 36.14 -10.35 -61.75
CA SER A 556 37.39 -9.63 -61.57
C SER A 556 37.37 -8.32 -62.36
N MET A 557 36.98 -7.24 -61.71
CA MET A 557 37.37 -5.89 -62.09
C MET A 557 37.82 -5.19 -60.81
N LYS A 558 39.09 -4.77 -60.75
CA LYS A 558 39.58 -3.77 -59.77
C LYS A 558 38.90 -2.43 -60.10
N LYS A 559 37.58 -2.32 -59.85
CA LYS A 559 36.91 -1.02 -59.85
C LYS A 559 37.44 -0.27 -58.64
N LEU A 560 38.22 0.78 -58.88
CA LEU A 560 38.47 1.84 -57.90
C LEU A 560 37.09 2.37 -57.47
N LEU A 561 36.53 1.78 -56.40
CA LEU A 561 35.26 2.19 -55.85
C LEU A 561 35.52 3.47 -55.07
N PHE A 562 35.34 4.62 -55.73
CA PHE A 562 35.27 5.89 -55.03
C PHE A 562 33.90 5.99 -54.34
N PHE A 563 33.90 6.18 -53.02
CA PHE A 563 32.68 6.42 -52.24
C PHE A 563 32.50 7.91 -52.02
N ARG A 564 31.27 8.38 -52.21
CA ARG A 564 30.90 9.78 -52.05
C ARG A 564 30.44 10.01 -50.62
N THR A 565 31.12 10.88 -49.89
CA THR A 565 30.81 11.23 -48.49
C THR A 565 31.01 12.71 -48.21
N THR A 566 30.58 13.12 -47.03
CA THR A 566 30.93 14.42 -46.44
C THR A 566 31.87 14.19 -45.25
N MET A 567 32.61 15.22 -44.85
CA MET A 567 33.44 15.16 -43.65
C MET A 567 32.60 14.95 -42.39
N GLY A 568 31.41 15.53 -42.32
CA GLY A 568 30.50 15.31 -41.20
C GLY A 568 30.10 13.84 -41.02
N ARG A 569 29.84 13.10 -42.10
CA ARG A 569 29.58 11.64 -42.01
C ARG A 569 30.79 10.84 -41.54
N ILE A 570 31.99 11.23 -41.95
CA ILE A 570 33.23 10.59 -41.48
C ILE A 570 33.39 10.80 -39.96
N LEU A 571 33.16 12.03 -39.48
CA LEU A 571 33.20 12.34 -38.05
C LEU A 571 32.14 11.55 -37.28
N PHE A 572 30.92 11.45 -37.81
CA PHE A 572 29.86 10.66 -37.21
C PHE A 572 30.22 9.17 -37.15
N ASP A 573 30.74 8.60 -38.24
CA ASP A 573 31.17 7.19 -38.29
C ASP A 573 32.33 6.91 -37.33
N ASP A 574 33.26 7.85 -37.17
CA ASP A 574 34.37 7.70 -36.23
C ASP A 574 33.87 7.74 -34.78
N MET A 575 32.93 8.62 -34.45
CA MET A 575 32.27 8.61 -33.12
C MET A 575 31.52 7.30 -32.86
N VAL A 576 30.84 6.75 -33.88
CA VAL A 576 30.17 5.45 -33.77
C VAL A 576 31.18 4.31 -33.55
N LYS A 577 32.34 4.35 -34.22
CA LYS A 577 33.41 3.37 -34.00
C LYS A 577 34.10 3.50 -32.65
N GLU A 578 34.19 4.71 -32.08
CA GLU A 578 34.72 4.88 -30.72
C GLU A 578 33.74 4.37 -29.66
N PHE A 579 32.44 4.40 -29.95
CA PHE A 579 31.41 3.90 -29.06
C PHE A 579 31.23 2.37 -29.09
N LEU A 580 31.39 1.75 -30.26
CA LEU A 580 31.30 0.29 -30.48
C LEU A 580 32.60 -0.43 -30.10
#